data_AF-J4G8Z0-F1
#
_entry.id   AF-J4G8Z0-F1
#
_cell.length_a   1.000
_cell.length_b   1.000
_cell.length_c   1.000
_cell.angle_alpha   90.00
_cell.angle_beta   90.00
_cell.angle_gamma   90.00
#
_symmetry.space_group_name_H-M   'P 1'
#
loop_
_entity.id
_entity.type
_entity.pdbx_description
1 polymer ?
#
loop_
_entity_poly.entity_id
_entity_poly.type
_entity_poly.pdbx_seq_one_letter_code
_entity_poly.pdbx_strand_id
1 'polypeptide(L)'
;MEADVTLQRIIAAANVDVEMKDATAVRTVFVVLDTNVMIDHLDVIDRFNDDIKTLKWTDLRIIIVIPTVLLNELDGLKKGNRVSWFASRASSWILDNMKERDTVKVQASRETCHLHVSDAARKNDIQIKDCCMFFQQQAGAHVVLVSGDRNLCIDGEADRIYTIMPPRAGWSSRELAKAIFGPGGVDLTMFRPQDDTPSYRPSKQLKHLRITVAPIGVDDDGMDIDDDNSLMRPDANGHDDYVPSHALDSLHLQAIMHFSFLLKEVAFRVRTEARDVGPLSQSSYAPGFRRKKFEMWTACDCVDYLGSKRELPASTPPLGVFLLRRSEDRGWRRGQDWSRKDWENCTAVLEAIGEKFDDEPVLSSVRYFRVETESVFKSALRPT
;
A
#
# COMPACT_ATOMS: atom_id res chain seq x y z
N MET A 1 9.23 19.32 -17.63
CA MET A 1 9.10 18.61 -16.34
C MET A 1 7.64 18.34 -16.14
N GLU A 2 7.14 17.19 -16.61
CA GLU A 2 5.80 16.75 -16.24
C GLU A 2 5.92 16.05 -14.89
N ALA A 3 5.19 16.55 -13.90
CA ALA A 3 4.98 15.83 -12.66
C ALA A 3 4.08 14.62 -12.97
N ASP A 4 4.31 13.49 -12.29
CA ASP A 4 3.48 12.30 -12.42
C ASP A 4 1.99 12.66 -12.28
N VAL A 5 1.20 12.32 -13.31
CA VAL A 5 -0.25 12.57 -13.40
C VAL A 5 -0.98 12.05 -12.17
N THR A 6 -0.47 10.96 -11.57
CA THR A 6 -1.01 10.36 -10.35
C THR A 6 -0.90 11.31 -9.16
N LEU A 7 0.25 11.97 -8.98
CA LEU A 7 0.52 12.86 -7.87
C LEU A 7 -0.25 14.18 -7.99
N GLN A 8 -0.38 14.70 -9.21
CA GLN A 8 -1.21 15.89 -9.46
C GLN A 8 -2.67 15.64 -9.07
N ARG A 9 -3.22 14.45 -9.37
CA ARG A 9 -4.57 14.06 -8.94
C ARG A 9 -4.68 13.98 -7.41
N ILE A 10 -3.66 13.44 -6.74
CA ILE A 10 -3.61 13.37 -5.27
C ILE A 10 -3.62 14.77 -4.65
N ILE A 11 -2.73 15.66 -5.10
CA ILE A 11 -2.61 17.03 -4.57
C ILE A 11 -3.88 17.85 -4.86
N ALA A 12 -4.47 17.70 -6.04
CA ALA A 12 -5.72 18.39 -6.39
C ALA A 12 -6.87 17.94 -5.49
N ALA A 13 -7.03 16.63 -5.25
CA ALA A 13 -8.06 16.11 -4.36
C ALA A 13 -7.87 16.61 -2.91
N ALA A 14 -6.63 16.58 -2.40
CA ALA A 14 -6.32 17.05 -1.05
C ALA A 14 -6.68 18.54 -0.84
N ASN A 15 -6.47 19.38 -1.86
CA ASN A 15 -6.74 20.82 -1.79
C ASN A 15 -8.21 21.20 -1.95
N VAL A 16 -9.04 20.35 -2.56
CA VAL A 16 -10.49 20.58 -2.63
C VAL A 16 -11.16 20.29 -1.28
N ASP A 17 -10.60 19.36 -0.49
CA ASP A 17 -11.21 18.84 0.73
C ASP A 17 -10.79 19.57 2.02
N VAL A 18 -10.70 20.90 1.92
CA VAL A 18 -10.36 21.82 3.02
C VAL A 18 -11.43 21.88 4.14
N GLU A 19 -12.59 21.27 3.94
CA GLU A 19 -13.64 21.20 4.97
C GLU A 19 -13.68 19.81 5.62
N MET A 20 -12.78 19.56 6.58
CA MET A 20 -13.10 18.57 7.61
C MET A 20 -14.18 19.18 8.51
N LYS A 21 -15.39 18.63 8.40
CA LYS A 21 -16.56 18.95 9.21
C LYS A 21 -16.20 19.03 10.69
N ASP A 22 -16.36 20.21 11.25
CA ASP A 22 -16.55 20.42 12.67
C ASP A 22 -17.76 19.61 13.14
N ALA A 23 -17.56 18.65 14.05
CA ALA A 23 -18.56 18.27 15.05
C ALA A 23 -17.96 17.32 16.11
N THR A 24 -17.87 17.85 17.34
CA THR A 24 -17.86 17.17 18.65
C THR A 24 -16.56 16.47 19.11
N ALA A 25 -16.43 16.39 20.45
CA ALA A 25 -15.26 16.12 21.28
C ALA A 25 -14.60 14.73 21.13
N VAL A 26 -14.47 14.21 19.90
CA VAL A 26 -13.81 12.95 19.60
C VAL A 26 -12.30 13.17 19.64
N ARG A 27 -11.61 12.40 20.48
CA ARG A 27 -10.14 12.42 20.52
C ARG A 27 -9.63 11.97 19.15
N THR A 28 -8.80 12.80 18.52
CA THR A 28 -8.25 12.48 17.19
C THR A 28 -6.77 12.21 17.30
N VAL A 29 -6.30 11.10 16.74
CA VAL A 29 -4.89 10.74 16.65
C VAL A 29 -4.44 10.88 15.20
N PHE A 30 -3.51 11.79 14.96
CA PHE A 30 -2.88 11.98 13.66
C PHE A 30 -1.55 11.22 13.62
N VAL A 31 -1.45 10.23 12.74
CA VAL A 31 -0.23 9.46 12.51
C VAL A 31 0.44 10.02 11.25
N VAL A 32 1.43 10.89 11.43
CA VAL A 32 2.17 11.52 10.34
C VAL A 32 3.30 10.60 9.89
N LEU A 33 3.32 10.26 8.60
CA LEU A 33 4.30 9.34 8.03
C LEU A 33 5.48 10.06 7.35
N ASP A 34 6.67 9.47 7.51
CA ASP A 34 7.88 9.79 6.75
C ASP A 34 7.97 8.91 5.47
N THR A 35 8.66 9.42 4.45
CA THR A 35 8.86 8.74 3.16
C THR A 35 9.59 7.41 3.33
N ASN A 36 10.61 7.36 4.19
CA ASN A 36 11.33 6.11 4.45
C ASN A 36 10.41 5.03 5.01
N VAL A 37 9.45 5.42 5.85
CA VAL A 37 8.45 4.50 6.41
C VAL A 37 7.52 4.00 5.32
N MET A 38 7.06 4.89 4.43
CA MET A 38 6.22 4.51 3.29
C MET A 38 6.93 3.59 2.29
N ILE A 39 8.23 3.76 2.08
CA ILE A 39 9.02 2.91 1.17
C ILE A 39 9.33 1.55 1.79
N ASP A 40 9.80 1.55 3.04
CA ASP A 40 10.27 0.33 3.69
C ASP A 40 9.10 -0.48 4.26
N HIS A 41 8.03 0.15 4.73
CA HIS A 41 7.04 -0.50 5.59
C HIS A 41 5.59 -0.35 5.13
N LEU A 42 5.35 -0.14 3.83
CA LEU A 42 4.01 0.04 3.29
C LEU A 42 3.04 -1.09 3.69
N ASP A 43 3.51 -2.35 3.72
CA ASP A 43 2.69 -3.51 4.12
C ASP A 43 2.11 -3.35 5.54
N VAL A 44 2.91 -2.82 6.48
CA VAL A 44 2.50 -2.60 7.87
C VAL A 44 1.47 -1.48 7.93
N ILE A 45 1.70 -0.39 7.20
CA ILE A 45 0.81 0.76 7.15
C ILE A 45 -0.54 0.39 6.52
N ASP A 46 -0.53 -0.42 5.46
CA ASP A 46 -1.74 -0.92 4.80
C ASP A 46 -2.58 -1.78 5.74
N ARG A 47 -1.97 -2.74 6.43
CA ARG A 47 -2.67 -3.57 7.44
C ARG A 47 -3.19 -2.75 8.60
N PHE A 48 -2.39 -1.81 9.10
CA PHE A 48 -2.82 -0.92 10.17
C PHE A 48 -4.03 -0.10 9.75
N ASN A 49 -4.03 0.41 8.52
CA ASN A 49 -5.17 1.12 7.95
C ASN A 49 -6.43 0.23 7.84
N ASP A 50 -6.31 -1.01 7.40
CA ASP A 50 -7.44 -1.96 7.36
C ASP A 50 -7.98 -2.30 8.76
N ASP A 51 -7.08 -2.50 9.72
CA ASP A 51 -7.45 -2.77 11.12
C ASP A 51 -8.23 -1.57 11.68
N ILE A 52 -7.78 -0.33 11.42
CA ILE A 52 -8.49 0.89 11.84
C ILE A 52 -9.89 0.97 11.21
N LYS A 53 -10.02 0.72 9.91
CA LYS A 53 -11.32 0.76 9.20
C LYS A 53 -12.33 -0.22 9.81
N THR A 54 -11.84 -1.37 10.25
CA THR A 54 -12.67 -2.42 10.87
C THR A 54 -13.14 -2.01 12.27
N LEU A 55 -12.31 -1.27 13.01
CA LEU A 55 -12.50 -1.03 14.43
C LEU A 55 -13.54 0.06 14.79
N LYS A 56 -13.90 0.94 13.85
CA LYS A 56 -14.94 1.98 13.96
C LYS A 56 -15.25 2.45 15.39
N TRP A 57 -14.25 2.99 16.09
CA TRP A 57 -14.45 3.48 17.45
C TRP A 57 -15.29 4.76 17.45
N THR A 58 -16.23 4.81 18.39
CA THR A 58 -17.12 5.96 18.56
C THR A 58 -16.42 7.18 19.18
N ASP A 59 -15.40 6.95 20.02
CA ASP A 59 -14.78 8.00 20.84
C ASP A 59 -13.34 8.36 20.44
N LEU A 60 -12.78 7.63 19.47
CA LEU A 60 -11.39 7.78 19.04
C LEU A 60 -11.29 7.68 17.51
N ARG A 61 -10.82 8.75 16.87
CA ARG A 61 -10.58 8.78 15.43
C ARG A 61 -9.08 8.70 15.16
N ILE A 62 -8.65 7.77 14.31
CA ILE A 62 -7.26 7.70 13.83
C ILE A 62 -7.22 8.16 12.38
N ILE A 63 -6.29 9.06 12.06
CA ILE A 63 -6.05 9.55 10.71
C ILE A 63 -4.57 9.41 10.40
N ILE A 64 -4.25 8.62 9.38
CA ILE A 64 -2.91 8.55 8.80
C ILE A 64 -2.73 9.76 7.90
N VAL A 65 -1.77 10.62 8.24
CA VAL A 65 -1.46 11.85 7.51
C VAL A 65 -0.22 11.63 6.66
N ILE A 66 -0.35 11.93 5.36
CA ILE A 66 0.72 11.92 4.39
C ILE A 66 1.15 13.37 4.11
N PRO A 67 2.35 13.80 4.56
CA PRO A 67 2.87 15.13 4.26
C PRO A 67 2.98 15.37 2.75
N THR A 68 2.74 16.59 2.29
CA THR A 68 2.84 16.91 0.85
C THR A 68 4.27 16.71 0.33
N VAL A 69 5.28 16.93 1.19
CA VAL A 69 6.70 16.71 0.83
C VAL A 69 7.00 15.25 0.50
N LEU A 70 6.34 14.30 1.17
CA LEU A 70 6.47 12.87 0.91
C LEU A 70 6.13 12.56 -0.55
N LEU A 71 5.07 13.17 -1.09
CA LEU A 71 4.66 12.99 -2.49
C LEU A 71 5.75 13.47 -3.47
N ASN A 72 6.40 14.59 -3.16
CA ASN A 72 7.48 15.12 -3.99
C ASN A 72 8.72 14.20 -3.95
N GLU A 73 9.02 13.63 -2.78
CA GLU A 73 10.11 12.66 -2.65
C GLU A 73 9.80 11.37 -3.40
N LEU A 74 8.58 10.84 -3.30
CA LEU A 74 8.15 9.67 -4.09
C LEU A 74 8.31 9.91 -5.59
N ASP A 75 7.97 11.09 -6.12
CA ASP A 75 8.20 11.45 -7.53
C ASP A 75 9.70 11.39 -7.90
N GLY A 76 10.54 11.95 -7.04
CA GLY A 76 11.99 11.88 -7.21
C GLY A 76 12.52 10.45 -7.20
N LEU A 77 12.00 9.61 -6.31
CA LEU A 77 12.38 8.21 -6.16
C LEU A 77 11.92 7.34 -7.34
N LYS A 78 10.80 7.66 -8.00
CA LYS A 78 10.37 6.97 -9.23
C LYS A 78 11.37 7.14 -10.36
N LYS A 79 12.04 8.30 -10.44
CA LYS A 79 13.06 8.58 -11.47
C LYS A 79 14.37 7.81 -11.25
N GLY A 80 14.60 7.29 -10.03
CA GLY A 80 15.78 6.51 -9.71
C GLY A 80 15.53 4.99 -9.78
N ASN A 81 16.43 4.22 -10.38
CA ASN A 81 16.20 2.78 -10.68
C ASN A 81 16.07 1.83 -9.46
N ARG A 82 16.37 2.26 -8.23
CA ARG A 82 16.53 1.33 -7.10
C ARG A 82 15.28 1.06 -6.29
N VAL A 83 14.41 2.07 -6.16
CA VAL A 83 13.22 2.04 -5.30
C VAL A 83 11.95 2.45 -6.06
N SER A 84 12.03 2.54 -7.39
CA SER A 84 10.92 3.02 -8.24
C SER A 84 9.67 2.15 -8.09
N TRP A 85 9.83 0.83 -7.97
CA TRP A 85 8.72 -0.09 -7.72
C TRP A 85 7.99 0.24 -6.41
N PHE A 86 8.73 0.40 -5.31
CA PHE A 86 8.17 0.74 -3.99
C PHE A 86 7.55 2.13 -3.97
N ALA A 87 8.19 3.12 -4.62
CA ALA A 87 7.64 4.46 -4.73
C ALA A 87 6.36 4.51 -5.58
N SER A 88 6.29 3.72 -6.65
CA SER A 88 5.08 3.55 -7.46
C SER A 88 3.96 2.92 -6.64
N ARG A 89 4.25 1.83 -5.91
CA ARG A 89 3.31 1.14 -5.05
C ARG A 89 2.77 2.05 -3.94
N ALA A 90 3.64 2.80 -3.26
CA ALA A 90 3.24 3.76 -2.24
C ALA A 90 2.30 4.84 -2.82
N SER A 91 2.58 5.33 -4.02
CA SER A 91 1.72 6.33 -4.67
C SER A 91 0.34 5.78 -5.01
N SER A 92 0.26 4.55 -5.53
CA SER A 92 -1.02 3.88 -5.78
C SER A 92 -1.81 3.66 -4.50
N TRP A 93 -1.14 3.21 -3.44
CA TRP A 93 -1.78 3.01 -2.13
C TRP A 93 -2.36 4.30 -1.55
N ILE A 94 -1.61 5.41 -1.65
CA ILE A 94 -2.09 6.73 -1.21
C ILE A 94 -3.33 7.14 -2.02
N LEU A 95 -3.30 6.97 -3.35
CA LEU A 95 -4.43 7.34 -4.20
C LEU A 95 -5.67 6.49 -3.91
N ASP A 96 -5.51 5.19 -3.68
CA ASP A 96 -6.62 4.28 -3.38
C ASP A 96 -7.31 4.67 -2.07
N ASN A 97 -6.53 4.80 -0.99
CA ASN A 97 -7.07 5.09 0.33
C ASN A 97 -7.59 6.53 0.49
N MET A 98 -7.04 7.48 -0.26
CA MET A 98 -7.54 8.86 -0.26
C MET A 98 -8.93 8.98 -0.90
N LYS A 99 -9.34 8.06 -1.79
CA LYS A 99 -10.71 8.07 -2.36
C LYS A 99 -11.78 7.72 -1.33
N GLU A 100 -11.46 6.84 -0.40
CA GLU A 100 -12.38 6.40 0.65
C GLU A 100 -12.51 7.45 1.77
N ARG A 101 -11.49 8.29 1.96
CA ARG A 101 -11.49 9.48 2.87
C ARG A 101 -11.83 9.19 4.34
N ASP A 102 -11.66 7.96 4.78
CA ASP A 102 -12.03 7.56 6.14
C ASP A 102 -10.84 7.72 7.10
N THR A 103 -9.75 7.03 6.78
CA THR A 103 -8.60 6.79 7.67
C THR A 103 -7.27 7.36 7.15
N VAL A 104 -7.19 7.74 5.87
CA VAL A 104 -5.98 8.31 5.25
C VAL A 104 -6.26 9.70 4.70
N LYS A 105 -5.36 10.63 4.97
CA LYS A 105 -5.41 12.02 4.51
C LYS A 105 -4.06 12.47 3.97
N VAL A 106 -4.08 13.19 2.87
CA VAL A 106 -2.92 13.94 2.37
C VAL A 106 -3.01 15.38 2.89
N GLN A 107 -1.88 15.90 3.38
CA GLN A 107 -1.76 17.29 3.82
C GLN A 107 -2.14 18.24 2.67
N ALA A 108 -3.11 19.13 2.91
CA ALA A 108 -3.47 20.17 1.96
C ALA A 108 -2.44 21.33 2.00
N SER A 109 -2.28 22.07 0.91
CA SER A 109 -1.26 23.13 0.78
C SER A 109 -1.38 24.25 1.83
N ARG A 110 -2.58 24.44 2.40
CA ARG A 110 -2.85 25.42 3.46
C ARG A 110 -2.69 24.87 4.88
N GLU A 111 -2.44 23.58 5.03
CA GLU A 111 -2.29 22.89 6.32
C GLU A 111 -0.82 22.92 6.76
N THR A 112 -0.29 24.13 6.95
CA THR A 112 1.12 24.39 7.23
C THR A 112 1.26 25.50 8.27
N CYS A 113 2.31 25.44 9.10
CA CYS A 113 2.68 26.51 10.01
C CYS A 113 3.66 27.51 9.38
N HIS A 114 4.02 27.32 8.11
CA HIS A 114 5.01 28.11 7.39
C HIS A 114 6.36 28.21 8.12
N LEU A 115 6.85 27.09 8.68
CA LEU A 115 8.19 27.05 9.29
C LEU A 115 9.25 27.54 8.30
N HIS A 116 10.15 28.37 8.80
CA HIS A 116 11.24 28.92 8.00
C HIS A 116 12.27 27.83 7.66
N VAL A 117 12.46 27.56 6.37
CA VAL A 117 13.50 26.66 5.88
C VAL A 117 14.84 27.41 5.85
N SER A 118 15.64 27.27 6.90
CA SER A 118 16.99 27.84 6.99
C SER A 118 18.07 26.95 6.37
N ASP A 119 17.83 25.64 6.34
CA ASP A 119 18.77 24.64 5.81
C ASP A 119 18.14 23.86 4.66
N ALA A 120 18.71 24.02 3.46
CA ALA A 120 18.24 23.35 2.26
C ALA A 120 18.43 21.82 2.31
N ALA A 121 19.44 21.33 3.04
CA ALA A 121 19.69 19.89 3.19
C ALA A 121 18.62 19.21 4.05
N ARG A 122 18.03 19.96 4.99
CA ARG A 122 16.98 19.49 5.92
C ARG A 122 15.59 19.98 5.54
N LYS A 123 15.43 20.52 4.33
CA LYS A 123 14.18 21.11 3.87
C LYS A 123 13.00 20.15 4.04
N ASN A 124 13.20 18.88 3.71
CA ASN A 124 12.12 17.90 3.74
C ASN A 124 11.74 17.52 5.18
N ASP A 125 12.73 17.28 6.04
CA ASP A 125 12.55 17.10 7.48
C ASP A 125 11.76 18.25 8.11
N ILE A 126 12.15 19.50 7.78
CA ILE A 126 11.48 20.72 8.27
C ILE A 126 10.02 20.75 7.81
N GLN A 127 9.72 20.32 6.57
CA GLN A 127 8.36 20.27 6.04
C GLN A 127 7.52 19.15 6.68
N ILE A 128 8.09 18.00 6.99
CA ILE A 128 7.40 16.94 7.74
C ILE A 128 7.08 17.42 9.16
N LYS A 129 8.04 18.09 9.80
CA LYS A 129 7.86 18.69 11.13
C LYS A 129 6.80 19.79 11.13
N ASP A 130 6.79 20.66 10.12
CA ASP A 130 5.76 21.68 9.92
C ASP A 130 4.35 21.07 9.83
N CYS A 131 4.22 19.96 9.09
CA CYS A 131 2.98 19.19 9.04
C CYS A 131 2.55 18.71 10.43
N CYS A 132 3.46 18.11 11.21
CA CYS A 132 3.18 17.66 12.58
C CYS A 132 2.69 18.80 13.47
N MET A 133 3.38 19.94 13.44
CA MET A 133 3.03 21.12 14.23
C MET A 133 1.66 21.67 13.88
N PHE A 134 1.29 21.69 12.59
CA PHE A 134 -0.02 22.14 12.16
C PHE A 134 -1.14 21.30 12.77
N PHE A 135 -1.04 19.96 12.71
CA PHE A 135 -2.06 19.08 13.28
C PHE A 135 -2.06 19.09 14.82
N GLN A 136 -0.94 19.41 15.46
CA GLN A 136 -0.85 19.51 16.92
C GLN A 136 -1.64 20.72 17.47
N GLN A 137 -1.84 21.76 16.66
CA GLN A 137 -2.64 22.94 17.04
C GLN A 137 -4.15 22.67 17.02
N GLN A 138 -4.60 21.54 16.46
CA GLN A 138 -6.01 21.19 16.41
C GLN A 138 -6.52 20.74 17.79
N ALA A 139 -7.71 21.20 18.17
CA ALA A 139 -8.28 20.89 19.48
C ALA A 139 -8.54 19.37 19.62
N GLY A 140 -8.05 18.77 20.71
CA GLY A 140 -8.22 17.34 20.96
C GLY A 140 -7.33 16.42 20.09
N ALA A 141 -6.37 16.99 19.37
CA ALA A 141 -5.44 16.25 18.54
C ALA A 141 -4.26 15.69 19.34
N HIS A 142 -3.90 14.45 19.04
CA HIS A 142 -2.67 13.81 19.45
C HIS A 142 -1.87 13.44 18.20
N VAL A 143 -0.70 14.06 18.02
CA VAL A 143 0.13 13.83 16.83
C VAL A 143 1.25 12.86 17.15
N VAL A 144 1.38 11.85 16.30
CA VAL A 144 2.43 10.85 16.33
C VAL A 144 3.19 10.91 15.01
N LEU A 145 4.49 11.18 15.06
CA LEU A 145 5.39 11.11 13.92
C LEU A 145 6.01 9.73 13.83
N VAL A 146 5.84 9.05 12.71
CA VAL A 146 6.48 7.76 12.44
C VAL A 146 7.60 7.96 11.44
N SER A 147 8.85 7.85 11.90
CA SER A 147 10.04 8.06 11.06
C SER A 147 11.16 7.08 11.41
N GLY A 148 11.88 6.63 10.39
CA GLY A 148 13.11 5.84 10.56
C GLY A 148 14.37 6.71 10.74
N ASP A 149 14.26 8.04 10.61
CA ASP A 149 15.38 8.96 10.77
C ASP A 149 15.47 9.46 12.22
N ARG A 150 16.56 9.09 12.89
CA ARG A 150 16.83 9.47 14.27
C ARG A 150 16.92 10.98 14.45
N ASN A 151 17.46 11.73 13.50
CA ASN A 151 17.60 13.17 13.62
C ASN A 151 16.23 13.85 13.56
N LEU A 152 15.36 13.41 12.65
CA LEU A 152 13.99 13.91 12.56
C LEU A 152 13.18 13.56 13.83
N CYS A 153 13.36 12.35 14.38
CA CYS A 153 12.73 11.98 15.66
C CYS A 153 13.19 12.88 16.82
N ILE A 154 14.50 13.09 16.99
CA ILE A 154 15.04 13.97 18.05
C ILE A 154 14.49 15.39 17.91
N ASP A 155 14.43 15.91 16.68
CA ASP A 155 13.92 17.26 16.42
C ASP A 155 12.41 17.40 16.62
N GLY A 156 11.65 16.31 16.43
CA GLY A 156 10.23 16.23 16.75
C GLY A 156 9.98 16.22 18.26
N GLU A 157 10.73 15.40 18.99
CA GLU A 157 10.64 15.31 20.46
C GLU A 157 10.96 16.64 21.15
N ALA A 158 11.93 17.41 20.62
CA ALA A 158 12.27 18.74 21.10
C ALA A 158 11.05 19.70 21.07
N ASP A 159 10.15 19.51 20.10
CA ASP A 159 8.92 20.29 19.94
C ASP A 159 7.68 19.57 20.50
N ARG A 160 7.89 18.57 21.37
CA ARG A 160 6.84 17.78 22.06
C ARG A 160 5.94 17.01 21.10
N ILE A 161 6.44 16.65 19.92
CA ILE A 161 5.78 15.71 19.02
C ILE A 161 6.14 14.29 19.50
N TYR A 162 5.15 13.43 19.67
CA TYR A 162 5.42 12.03 20.01
C TYR A 162 5.99 11.32 18.78
N THR A 163 7.10 10.59 18.93
CA THR A 163 7.77 9.94 17.79
C THR A 163 7.84 8.43 17.96
N ILE A 164 7.66 7.70 16.86
CA ILE A 164 7.79 6.25 16.79
C ILE A 164 8.81 5.93 15.73
N MET A 165 9.86 5.22 16.13
CA MET A 165 10.85 4.69 15.21
C MET A 165 10.53 3.22 14.93
N PRO A 166 10.30 2.82 13.66
CA PRO A 166 10.07 1.42 13.33
C PRO A 166 11.24 0.54 13.79
N PRO A 167 10.98 -0.59 14.48
CA PRO A 167 12.02 -1.53 14.84
C PRO A 167 12.62 -2.18 13.59
N ARG A 168 13.87 -2.64 13.71
CA ARG A 168 14.62 -3.24 12.60
C ARG A 168 14.01 -4.56 12.10
N ALA A 169 13.30 -5.27 12.95
CA ALA A 169 12.61 -6.53 12.65
C ALA A 169 11.33 -6.62 13.50
N GLY A 170 10.36 -7.42 13.06
CA GLY A 170 9.13 -7.69 13.80
C GLY A 170 8.01 -6.65 13.69
N TRP A 171 8.24 -5.53 12.99
CA TRP A 171 7.25 -4.45 12.96
C TRP A 171 5.91 -4.88 12.35
N SER A 172 4.84 -4.81 13.14
CA SER A 172 3.48 -5.20 12.76
C SER A 172 2.47 -4.10 13.07
N SER A 173 1.25 -4.25 12.54
CA SER A 173 0.10 -3.39 12.87
C SER A 173 -0.13 -3.29 14.38
N ARG A 174 -0.05 -4.42 15.12
CA ARG A 174 -0.19 -4.43 16.58
C ARG A 174 0.96 -3.70 17.28
N GLU A 175 2.19 -3.83 16.81
CA GLU A 175 3.32 -3.09 17.40
C GLU A 175 3.18 -1.59 17.21
N LEU A 176 2.75 -1.15 16.02
CA LEU A 176 2.43 0.24 15.75
C LEU A 176 1.29 0.74 16.65
N ALA A 177 0.19 -0.02 16.78
CA ALA A 177 -0.90 0.32 17.68
C ALA A 177 -0.46 0.38 19.15
N LYS A 178 0.36 -0.58 19.60
CA LYS A 178 0.93 -0.60 20.95
C LYS A 178 1.80 0.62 21.22
N ALA A 179 2.58 1.05 20.23
CA ALA A 179 3.41 2.25 20.35
C ALA A 179 2.56 3.54 20.38
N ILE A 180 1.46 3.60 19.62
CA ILE A 180 0.57 4.78 19.62
C ILE A 180 -0.25 4.88 20.92
N PHE A 181 -0.85 3.79 21.39
CA PHE A 181 -1.83 3.80 22.48
C PHE A 181 -1.26 3.43 23.85
N GLY A 182 -0.09 2.80 23.90
CA GLY A 182 0.50 2.27 25.12
C GLY A 182 -0.26 1.08 25.73
N PRO A 183 0.23 0.52 26.85
CA PRO A 183 -0.41 -0.59 27.55
C PRO A 183 -1.67 -0.07 28.28
N GLY A 184 -2.84 -0.25 27.68
CA GLY A 184 -4.14 0.07 28.29
C GLY A 184 -4.96 1.14 27.59
N GLY A 185 -4.46 1.74 26.50
CA GLY A 185 -5.21 2.74 25.73
C GLY A 185 -6.32 2.13 24.85
N VAL A 186 -6.10 0.93 24.31
CA VAL A 186 -6.98 0.24 23.37
C VAL A 186 -6.81 -1.28 23.53
N ASP A 187 -7.85 -2.06 23.23
CA ASP A 187 -7.73 -3.52 23.07
C ASP A 187 -6.83 -3.87 21.86
N LEU A 188 -5.58 -4.24 22.17
CA LEU A 188 -4.58 -4.59 21.17
C LEU A 188 -4.85 -5.95 20.49
N THR A 189 -5.78 -6.76 21.01
CA THR A 189 -6.11 -8.07 20.41
C THR A 189 -6.78 -7.93 19.05
N MET A 190 -7.42 -6.77 18.82
CA MET A 190 -8.08 -6.41 17.57
C MET A 190 -7.10 -6.08 16.44
N PHE A 191 -5.87 -5.70 16.78
CA PHE A 191 -4.81 -5.48 15.80
C PHE A 191 -4.09 -6.79 15.55
N ARG A 192 -3.73 -7.05 14.28
CA ARG A 192 -3.07 -8.30 13.92
C ARG A 192 -1.70 -8.42 14.64
N PRO A 193 -1.48 -9.49 15.44
CA PRO A 193 -0.32 -9.64 16.32
C PRO A 193 1.01 -9.56 15.63
N GLN A 194 1.05 -10.18 14.46
CA GLN A 194 2.26 -10.64 13.84
C GLN A 194 2.18 -10.23 12.38
N ASP A 195 3.19 -9.50 11.95
CA ASP A 195 3.60 -9.56 10.56
C ASP A 195 4.27 -10.92 10.40
N ASP A 196 3.48 -11.99 10.31
CA ASP A 196 3.99 -13.30 9.88
C ASP A 196 4.48 -13.24 8.44
N THR A 197 4.25 -12.14 7.73
CA THR A 197 4.73 -11.97 6.37
C THR A 197 6.18 -11.54 6.32
N PRO A 198 7.04 -12.20 5.53
CA PRO A 198 8.34 -11.68 5.19
C PRO A 198 8.16 -10.40 4.39
N SER A 199 8.50 -9.29 5.05
CA SER A 199 8.44 -7.98 4.44
C SER A 199 9.56 -7.90 3.41
N TYR A 200 9.16 -7.71 2.15
CA TYR A 200 10.07 -7.56 1.03
C TYR A 200 10.45 -6.09 0.92
N ARG A 201 11.66 -5.74 1.37
CA ARG A 201 12.14 -4.35 1.47
C ARG A 201 13.42 -4.10 0.67
N PRO A 202 13.67 -2.85 0.25
CA PRO A 202 14.99 -2.46 -0.27
C PRO A 202 16.10 -2.72 0.78
N SER A 203 17.21 -3.39 0.42
CA SER A 203 18.36 -3.47 1.34
C SER A 203 19.06 -2.12 1.46
N LYS A 204 19.30 -1.69 2.70
CA LYS A 204 20.09 -0.50 3.02
C LYS A 204 21.62 -0.73 2.93
N GLN A 205 22.08 -1.99 2.96
CA GLN A 205 23.51 -2.32 3.12
C GLN A 205 24.15 -2.94 1.87
N LEU A 206 23.39 -3.65 1.04
CA LEU A 206 23.93 -4.36 -0.11
C LEU A 206 23.34 -3.81 -1.41
N LYS A 207 24.22 -3.22 -2.23
CA LYS A 207 23.92 -2.84 -3.61
C LYS A 207 23.35 -4.10 -4.30
N HIS A 208 22.07 -4.08 -4.66
CA HIS A 208 21.33 -5.13 -5.38
C HIS A 208 20.66 -6.25 -4.58
N LEU A 209 20.73 -6.29 -3.25
CA LEU A 209 20.00 -7.32 -2.50
C LEU A 209 18.69 -6.78 -1.93
N ARG A 210 17.69 -7.66 -1.91
CA ARG A 210 16.37 -7.43 -1.35
C ARG A 210 16.24 -8.38 -0.18
N ILE A 211 15.73 -7.90 0.94
CA ILE A 211 15.70 -8.70 2.17
C ILE A 211 14.25 -9.14 2.36
N THR A 212 14.03 -10.45 2.34
CA THR A 212 12.90 -11.10 2.99
C THR A 212 13.31 -11.37 4.43
N VAL A 213 12.77 -10.61 5.37
CA VAL A 213 12.99 -10.86 6.80
C VAL A 213 11.99 -11.92 7.24
N ALA A 214 12.44 -13.11 7.61
CA ALA A 214 11.54 -14.13 8.18
C ALA A 214 10.89 -13.61 9.49
N PRO A 215 9.68 -14.08 9.83
CA PRO A 215 9.08 -13.80 11.13
C PRO A 215 10.01 -14.23 12.25
N ILE A 216 10.04 -13.46 13.34
CA ILE A 216 10.70 -13.89 14.58
C ILE A 216 9.75 -14.91 15.22
N GLY A 217 10.05 -16.20 15.06
CA GLY A 217 9.52 -17.22 15.97
C GLY A 217 10.01 -16.87 17.37
N VAL A 218 9.11 -16.81 18.33
CA VAL A 218 9.51 -16.91 19.74
C VAL A 218 10.13 -18.30 19.86
N ASP A 219 11.40 -18.40 20.24
CA ASP A 219 12.04 -19.66 20.64
C ASP A 219 11.29 -20.19 21.87
N ASP A 220 10.17 -20.87 21.62
CA ASP A 220 9.61 -21.84 22.53
C ASP A 220 10.22 -23.17 22.08
N ASP A 221 10.91 -23.87 22.98
CA ASP A 221 11.59 -25.15 22.78
C ASP A 221 10.61 -26.27 22.40
N GLY A 222 9.93 -26.13 21.27
CA GLY A 222 9.00 -27.07 20.67
C GLY A 222 9.73 -27.84 19.58
N MET A 223 9.90 -29.13 19.81
CA MET A 223 10.46 -30.11 18.88
C MET A 223 9.98 -29.87 17.44
N ASP A 224 10.91 -29.74 16.49
CA ASP A 224 10.65 -29.71 15.05
C ASP A 224 9.89 -30.99 14.66
N ILE A 225 8.59 -30.85 14.43
CA ILE A 225 7.79 -31.81 13.67
C ILE A 225 7.77 -31.27 12.24
N ASP A 226 8.34 -32.02 11.31
CA ASP A 226 8.18 -31.82 9.86
C ASP A 226 6.71 -32.01 9.49
N ASP A 227 5.86 -31.03 9.80
CA ASP A 227 4.44 -30.99 9.41
C ASP A 227 4.25 -29.85 8.41
N ASP A 228 4.03 -30.24 7.14
CA ASP A 228 3.58 -29.44 5.99
C ASP A 228 2.14 -28.92 6.17
N ASN A 229 1.84 -28.45 7.38
CA ASN A 229 0.51 -28.13 7.86
C ASN A 229 0.60 -27.03 8.91
N SER A 230 1.20 -25.88 8.55
CA SER A 230 1.16 -24.67 9.36
C SER A 230 -0.30 -24.38 9.74
N LEU A 231 -0.64 -24.72 10.99
CA LEU A 231 -1.99 -24.75 11.52
C LEU A 231 -2.63 -23.37 11.39
N MET A 232 -3.65 -23.33 10.53
CA MET A 232 -4.56 -22.23 10.35
C MET A 232 -5.26 -21.91 11.68
N ARG A 233 -5.16 -20.65 12.10
CA ARG A 233 -6.22 -20.06 12.92
C ARG A 233 -7.09 -19.26 11.96
N PRO A 234 -8.36 -19.67 11.74
CA PRO A 234 -9.31 -18.77 11.13
C PRO A 234 -9.42 -17.54 12.03
N ASP A 235 -9.27 -16.34 11.46
CA ASP A 235 -9.68 -15.14 12.14
C ASP A 235 -11.22 -15.15 12.36
N ALA A 236 -11.72 -14.25 13.19
CA ALA A 236 -13.15 -14.16 13.49
C ALA A 236 -14.04 -13.85 12.26
N ASN A 237 -13.42 -13.58 11.09
CA ASN A 237 -14.08 -13.21 9.84
C ASN A 237 -13.87 -14.24 8.70
N GLY A 238 -13.16 -15.35 8.93
CA GLY A 238 -12.93 -16.41 7.93
C GLY A 238 -11.93 -16.05 6.82
N HIS A 239 -11.11 -15.02 6.99
CA HIS A 239 -9.99 -14.68 6.12
C HIS A 239 -8.72 -15.40 6.59
N ASP A 240 -8.36 -16.48 5.90
CA ASP A 240 -7.04 -17.10 6.05
C ASP A 240 -5.97 -16.16 5.48
N ASP A 241 -5.36 -15.35 6.34
CA ASP A 241 -4.23 -14.49 5.99
C ASP A 241 -3.05 -15.39 5.53
N TYR A 242 -2.87 -15.46 4.20
CA TYR A 242 -1.73 -16.17 3.60
C TYR A 242 -0.44 -15.45 3.97
N VAL A 243 0.49 -16.21 4.53
CA VAL A 243 1.83 -15.76 4.86
C VAL A 243 2.78 -16.12 3.70
N PRO A 244 3.34 -15.14 2.96
CA PRO A 244 4.38 -15.41 1.99
C PRO A 244 5.54 -16.14 2.67
N SER A 245 6.11 -17.18 2.07
CA SER A 245 7.35 -17.78 2.60
C SER A 245 8.56 -17.40 1.75
N HIS A 246 8.30 -16.87 0.56
CA HIS A 246 9.28 -16.65 -0.49
C HIS A 246 9.22 -15.23 -1.06
N ALA A 247 10.35 -14.71 -1.55
CA ALA A 247 10.42 -13.37 -2.15
C ALA A 247 9.46 -13.20 -3.35
N LEU A 248 9.27 -14.26 -4.14
CA LEU A 248 8.30 -14.27 -5.25
C LEU A 248 6.87 -14.17 -4.75
N ASP A 249 6.53 -14.78 -3.61
CA ASP A 249 5.19 -14.70 -3.04
C ASP A 249 4.88 -13.27 -2.58
N SER A 250 5.82 -12.64 -1.87
CA SER A 250 5.67 -11.26 -1.46
C SER A 250 5.56 -10.33 -2.68
N LEU A 251 6.42 -10.52 -3.70
CA LEU A 251 6.34 -9.73 -4.94
C LEU A 251 5.01 -9.96 -5.68
N HIS A 252 4.50 -11.19 -5.68
CA HIS A 252 3.24 -11.53 -6.37
C HIS A 252 2.05 -10.87 -5.69
N LEU A 253 1.98 -10.90 -4.36
CA LEU A 253 0.96 -10.16 -3.61
C LEU A 253 1.04 -8.65 -3.88
N GLN A 254 2.26 -8.08 -3.93
CA GLN A 254 2.45 -6.67 -4.28
C GLN A 254 1.94 -6.37 -5.70
N ALA A 255 2.19 -7.27 -6.66
CA ALA A 255 1.69 -7.17 -8.02
C ALA A 255 0.15 -7.21 -8.07
N ILE A 256 -0.45 -8.17 -7.36
CA ILE A 256 -1.91 -8.31 -7.26
C ILE A 256 -2.51 -7.00 -6.75
N MET A 257 -2.05 -6.48 -5.61
CA MET A 257 -2.59 -5.26 -5.02
C MET A 257 -2.43 -4.06 -5.97
N HIS A 258 -1.21 -3.83 -6.46
CA HIS A 258 -0.89 -2.65 -7.28
C HIS A 258 -1.60 -2.65 -8.63
N PHE A 259 -1.53 -3.75 -9.38
CA PHE A 259 -2.13 -3.82 -10.71
C PHE A 259 -3.65 -3.97 -10.67
N SER A 260 -4.24 -4.61 -9.65
CA SER A 260 -5.70 -4.60 -9.49
C SER A 260 -6.24 -3.18 -9.38
N PHE A 261 -5.57 -2.34 -8.60
CA PHE A 261 -5.94 -0.93 -8.46
C PHE A 261 -5.79 -0.17 -9.79
N LEU A 262 -4.63 -0.26 -10.44
CA LEU A 262 -4.40 0.44 -11.71
C LEU A 262 -5.37 0.00 -12.81
N LEU A 263 -5.66 -1.30 -12.92
CA LEU A 263 -6.63 -1.82 -13.88
C LEU A 263 -8.04 -1.29 -13.60
N LYS A 264 -8.42 -1.17 -12.32
CA LYS A 264 -9.69 -0.56 -11.92
C LYS A 264 -9.74 0.92 -12.31
N GLU A 265 -8.66 1.68 -12.15
CA GLU A 265 -8.59 3.08 -12.61
C GLU A 265 -8.73 3.21 -14.13
N VAL A 266 -8.02 2.38 -14.90
CA VAL A 266 -8.13 2.37 -16.36
C VAL A 266 -9.57 2.02 -16.77
N ALA A 267 -10.13 0.96 -16.19
CA ALA A 267 -11.52 0.56 -16.44
C ALA A 267 -12.51 1.68 -16.09
N PHE A 268 -12.32 2.39 -14.98
CA PHE A 268 -13.18 3.51 -14.57
C PHE A 268 -13.18 4.64 -15.60
N ARG A 269 -12.00 5.06 -16.09
CA ARG A 269 -11.89 6.12 -17.10
C ARG A 269 -12.52 5.70 -18.42
N VAL A 270 -12.15 4.52 -18.93
CA VAL A 270 -12.71 3.98 -20.19
C VAL A 270 -14.23 3.87 -20.11
N ARG A 271 -14.75 3.44 -18.96
CA ARG A 271 -16.20 3.34 -18.71
C ARG A 271 -16.88 4.70 -18.70
N THR A 272 -16.26 5.68 -18.06
CA THR A 272 -16.79 7.05 -17.98
C THR A 272 -16.82 7.72 -19.35
N GLU A 273 -15.75 7.55 -20.13
CA GLU A 273 -15.65 8.05 -21.51
C GLU A 273 -16.68 7.38 -22.43
N ALA A 274 -16.84 6.06 -22.32
CA ALA A 274 -17.83 5.31 -23.09
C ALA A 274 -19.28 5.52 -22.62
N ARG A 275 -19.50 6.18 -21.47
CA ARG A 275 -20.81 6.33 -20.80
C ARG A 275 -21.51 4.99 -20.53
N ASP A 276 -20.72 3.97 -20.20
CA ASP A 276 -21.17 2.60 -19.95
C ASP A 276 -21.78 2.45 -18.54
N VAL A 277 -22.86 3.16 -18.26
CA VAL A 277 -23.61 3.06 -16.98
C VAL A 277 -24.91 2.28 -17.17
N GLY A 278 -24.83 1.17 -17.92
CA GLY A 278 -25.97 0.29 -18.15
C GLY A 278 -26.44 -0.43 -16.87
N PRO A 279 -27.72 -0.86 -16.82
CA PRO A 279 -28.23 -1.65 -15.71
C PRO A 279 -27.48 -2.99 -15.60
N LEU A 280 -27.37 -3.51 -14.37
CA LEU A 280 -26.76 -4.80 -14.14
C LEU A 280 -27.54 -5.90 -14.88
N SER A 281 -26.81 -6.79 -15.54
CA SER A 281 -27.40 -7.96 -16.18
C SER A 281 -27.78 -8.99 -15.11
N GLN A 282 -29.02 -9.46 -15.16
CA GLN A 282 -29.50 -10.57 -14.32
C GLN A 282 -29.15 -11.95 -14.91
N SER A 283 -28.61 -12.00 -16.13
CA SER A 283 -28.24 -13.26 -16.77
C SER A 283 -27.00 -13.86 -16.11
N SER A 284 -27.08 -15.14 -15.72
CA SER A 284 -25.93 -15.89 -15.20
C SER A 284 -24.81 -16.05 -16.22
N TYR A 285 -25.13 -16.01 -17.52
CA TYR A 285 -24.18 -16.12 -18.63
C TYR A 285 -23.54 -14.79 -19.04
N ALA A 286 -23.98 -13.67 -18.46
CA ALA A 286 -23.31 -12.39 -18.70
C ALA A 286 -21.92 -12.37 -18.04
N PRO A 287 -20.94 -11.68 -18.64
CA PRO A 287 -19.61 -11.55 -18.04
C PRO A 287 -19.67 -10.86 -16.68
N GLY A 288 -18.72 -11.18 -15.79
CA GLY A 288 -18.71 -10.75 -14.39
C GLY A 288 -18.91 -9.24 -14.20
N PHE A 289 -18.22 -8.44 -15.02
CA PHE A 289 -18.31 -6.98 -15.01
C PHE A 289 -19.71 -6.41 -15.34
N ARG A 290 -20.57 -7.16 -16.04
CA ARG A 290 -21.97 -6.76 -16.29
C ARG A 290 -22.93 -7.19 -15.18
N ARG A 291 -22.55 -8.19 -14.37
CA ARG A 291 -23.37 -8.72 -13.28
C ARG A 291 -23.16 -7.96 -11.98
N LYS A 292 -21.96 -7.40 -11.78
CA LYS A 292 -21.54 -6.71 -10.55
C LYS A 292 -21.52 -5.20 -10.73
N LYS A 293 -21.79 -4.46 -9.64
CA LYS A 293 -21.51 -3.02 -9.59
C LYS A 293 -20.01 -2.78 -9.67
N PHE A 294 -19.63 -1.58 -10.13
CA PHE A 294 -18.21 -1.24 -10.37
C PHE A 294 -17.34 -1.41 -9.14
N GLU A 295 -17.89 -1.06 -7.98
CA GLU A 295 -17.20 -1.06 -6.71
C GLU A 295 -16.71 -2.48 -6.36
N MET A 296 -17.46 -3.50 -6.80
CA MET A 296 -17.21 -4.92 -6.58
C MET A 296 -16.42 -5.60 -7.71
N TRP A 297 -15.90 -4.85 -8.68
CA TRP A 297 -15.09 -5.44 -9.75
C TRP A 297 -13.74 -5.90 -9.22
N THR A 298 -13.41 -7.14 -9.57
CA THR A 298 -12.08 -7.75 -9.37
C THR A 298 -11.14 -7.38 -10.51
N ALA A 299 -9.86 -7.74 -10.40
CA ALA A 299 -8.91 -7.60 -11.51
C ALA A 299 -9.38 -8.34 -12.77
N CYS A 300 -9.96 -9.54 -12.60
CA CYS A 300 -10.52 -10.31 -13.72
C CYS A 300 -11.68 -9.58 -14.40
N ASP A 301 -12.61 -9.02 -13.62
CA ASP A 301 -13.73 -8.23 -14.16
C ASP A 301 -13.22 -7.01 -14.95
N CYS A 302 -12.15 -6.35 -14.46
CA CYS A 302 -11.53 -5.22 -15.15
C CYS A 302 -10.86 -5.64 -16.47
N VAL A 303 -10.10 -6.75 -16.48
CA VAL A 303 -9.44 -7.26 -17.69
C VAL A 303 -10.47 -7.67 -18.74
N ASP A 304 -11.54 -8.36 -18.35
CA ASP A 304 -12.63 -8.75 -19.27
C ASP A 304 -13.33 -7.53 -19.86
N TYR A 305 -13.60 -6.51 -19.03
CA TYR A 305 -14.20 -5.27 -19.50
C TYR A 305 -13.30 -4.55 -20.50
N LEU A 306 -12.02 -4.38 -20.19
CA LEU A 306 -11.05 -3.75 -21.08
C LEU A 306 -10.89 -4.55 -22.39
N GLY A 307 -10.85 -5.89 -22.30
CA GLY A 307 -10.85 -6.80 -23.45
C GLY A 307 -12.07 -6.66 -24.35
N SER A 308 -13.24 -6.35 -23.77
CA SER A 308 -14.46 -6.09 -24.55
C SER A 308 -14.42 -4.76 -25.32
N LYS A 309 -13.54 -3.83 -24.92
CA LYS A 309 -13.37 -2.51 -25.56
C LYS A 309 -12.25 -2.49 -26.58
N ARG A 310 -11.12 -3.13 -26.25
CA ARG A 310 -9.98 -3.31 -27.14
C ARG A 310 -9.49 -4.74 -26.95
N GLU A 311 -9.38 -5.49 -28.04
CA GLU A 311 -8.91 -6.87 -27.99
C GLU A 311 -7.56 -6.94 -27.26
N LEU A 312 -7.42 -7.80 -26.26
CA LEU A 312 -6.18 -7.97 -25.48
C LEU A 312 -5.46 -9.25 -25.92
N PRO A 313 -4.11 -9.28 -25.88
CA PRO A 313 -3.38 -10.51 -26.20
C PRO A 313 -3.76 -11.63 -25.22
N ALA A 314 -3.97 -12.83 -25.75
CA ALA A 314 -4.16 -14.01 -24.93
C ALA A 314 -2.88 -14.32 -24.14
N SER A 315 -3.04 -14.73 -22.88
CA SER A 315 -1.94 -15.18 -22.02
C SER A 315 -2.23 -16.56 -21.45
N THR A 316 -1.15 -17.30 -21.21
CA THR A 316 -1.19 -18.56 -20.46
C THR A 316 -0.16 -18.42 -19.34
N PRO A 317 -0.58 -18.33 -18.07
CA PRO A 317 -1.97 -18.27 -17.57
C PRO A 317 -2.71 -16.98 -17.98
N PRO A 318 -4.05 -16.95 -17.93
CA PRO A 318 -4.80 -15.71 -18.07
C PRO A 318 -4.42 -14.69 -17.01
N LEU A 319 -4.22 -13.43 -17.40
CA LEU A 319 -3.85 -12.35 -16.47
C LEU A 319 -4.81 -12.22 -15.26
N GLY A 320 -6.12 -12.42 -15.47
CA GLY A 320 -7.11 -12.40 -14.38
C GLY A 320 -6.87 -13.48 -13.31
N VAL A 321 -6.35 -14.64 -13.70
CA VAL A 321 -5.98 -15.72 -12.76
C VAL A 321 -4.67 -15.40 -12.05
N PHE A 322 -3.70 -14.83 -12.76
CA PHE A 322 -2.44 -14.39 -12.16
C PHE A 322 -2.66 -13.28 -11.12
N LEU A 323 -3.62 -12.38 -11.35
CA LEU A 323 -3.95 -11.29 -10.42
C LEU A 323 -5.07 -11.64 -9.43
N LEU A 324 -5.52 -12.89 -9.38
CA LEU A 324 -6.61 -13.32 -8.51
C LEU A 324 -6.18 -13.22 -7.04
N ARG A 325 -7.06 -12.73 -6.17
CA ARG A 325 -6.84 -12.82 -4.71
C ARG A 325 -7.35 -14.16 -4.17
N ARG A 326 -6.72 -14.67 -3.10
CA ARG A 326 -7.09 -15.96 -2.49
C ARG A 326 -8.57 -16.07 -2.10
N SER A 327 -9.18 -14.96 -1.70
CA SER A 327 -10.59 -14.91 -1.27
C SER A 327 -11.59 -14.74 -2.42
N GLU A 328 -11.15 -14.57 -3.68
CA GLU A 328 -12.03 -14.19 -4.78
C GLU A 328 -12.59 -15.38 -5.57
N ASP A 329 -11.76 -16.36 -5.95
CA ASP A 329 -12.21 -17.53 -6.73
C ASP A 329 -11.24 -18.73 -6.65
N ARG A 330 -11.65 -19.87 -7.20
CA ARG A 330 -10.81 -21.06 -7.38
C ARG A 330 -9.72 -20.81 -8.42
N GLY A 331 -8.50 -21.26 -8.11
CA GLY A 331 -7.36 -21.17 -9.04
C GLY A 331 -6.27 -20.18 -8.63
N TRP A 332 -6.40 -19.57 -7.44
CA TRP A 332 -5.30 -18.84 -6.81
C TRP A 332 -4.07 -19.73 -6.64
N ARG A 333 -2.89 -19.14 -6.85
CA ARG A 333 -1.57 -19.78 -6.72
C ARG A 333 -0.58 -18.83 -6.06
N ARG A 334 0.44 -19.39 -5.41
CA ARG A 334 1.52 -18.62 -4.78
C ARG A 334 2.45 -18.05 -5.85
N GLY A 335 3.24 -17.05 -5.50
CA GLY A 335 4.20 -16.42 -6.41
C GLY A 335 5.24 -17.39 -6.94
N GLN A 336 5.69 -18.34 -6.10
CA GLN A 336 6.64 -19.39 -6.47
C GLN A 336 6.05 -20.49 -7.36
N ASP A 337 4.72 -20.66 -7.36
CA ASP A 337 4.04 -21.67 -8.19
C ASP A 337 3.95 -21.24 -9.67
N TRP A 338 4.23 -19.97 -9.94
CA TRP A 338 4.28 -19.40 -11.28
C TRP A 338 5.67 -19.55 -11.89
N SER A 339 5.74 -20.13 -13.09
CA SER A 339 7.01 -20.20 -13.80
C SER A 339 7.46 -18.81 -14.23
N ARG A 340 8.77 -18.60 -14.41
CA ARG A 340 9.30 -17.33 -14.93
C ARG A 340 8.62 -16.88 -16.23
N LYS A 341 8.28 -17.83 -17.11
CA LYS A 341 7.56 -17.55 -18.35
C LYS A 341 6.15 -17.04 -18.10
N ASP A 342 5.47 -17.52 -17.06
CA ASP A 342 4.14 -17.04 -16.67
C ASP A 342 4.21 -15.58 -16.21
N TRP A 343 5.21 -15.22 -15.40
CA TRP A 343 5.47 -13.84 -15.00
C TRP A 343 5.72 -12.93 -16.21
N GLU A 344 6.55 -13.38 -17.16
CA GLU A 344 6.86 -12.64 -18.39
C GLU A 344 5.60 -12.46 -19.26
N ASN A 345 4.80 -13.52 -19.44
CA ASN A 345 3.55 -13.48 -20.20
C ASN A 345 2.56 -12.49 -19.58
N CYS A 346 2.32 -12.55 -18.27
CA CYS A 346 1.39 -11.66 -17.59
C CYS A 346 1.88 -10.20 -17.61
N THR A 347 3.18 -9.99 -17.47
CA THR A 347 3.80 -8.65 -17.60
C THR A 347 3.63 -8.08 -19.01
N ALA A 348 3.75 -8.91 -20.06
CA ALA A 348 3.52 -8.49 -21.43
C ALA A 348 2.05 -8.12 -21.70
N VAL A 349 1.09 -8.81 -21.09
CA VAL A 349 -0.33 -8.42 -21.18
C VAL A 349 -0.58 -7.09 -20.48
N LEU A 350 0.00 -6.88 -19.30
CA LEU A 350 -0.10 -5.59 -18.59
C LEU A 350 0.50 -4.44 -19.42
N GLU A 351 1.64 -4.68 -20.07
CA GLU A 351 2.26 -3.72 -21.01
C GLU A 351 1.30 -3.41 -22.16
N ALA A 352 0.73 -4.45 -22.80
CA ALA A 352 -0.22 -4.28 -23.89
C ALA A 352 -1.50 -3.54 -23.47
N ILE A 353 -1.97 -3.69 -22.23
CA ILE A 353 -3.06 -2.88 -21.68
C ILE A 353 -2.64 -1.41 -21.59
N GLY A 354 -1.46 -1.14 -21.01
CA GLY A 354 -0.91 0.20 -20.93
C GLY A 354 -0.80 0.88 -22.30
N GLU A 355 -0.25 0.18 -23.31
CA GLU A 355 -0.11 0.71 -24.67
C GLU A 355 -1.47 0.91 -25.36
N LYS A 356 -2.36 -0.08 -25.25
CA LYS A 356 -3.67 -0.02 -25.92
C LYS A 356 -4.57 1.03 -25.32
N PHE A 357 -4.41 1.42 -24.06
CA PHE A 357 -5.23 2.45 -23.42
C PHE A 357 -4.48 3.76 -23.19
N ASP A 358 -3.26 3.89 -23.71
CA ASP A 358 -2.38 5.06 -23.55
C ASP A 358 -2.23 5.46 -22.07
N ASP A 359 -2.07 4.47 -21.20
CA ASP A 359 -1.95 4.68 -19.75
C ASP A 359 -0.50 4.59 -19.28
N GLU A 360 0.14 5.76 -19.19
CA GLU A 360 1.51 5.88 -18.70
C GLU A 360 1.71 5.36 -17.25
N PRO A 361 0.78 5.53 -16.30
CA PRO A 361 0.89 4.90 -14.96
C PRO A 361 1.03 3.38 -14.99
N VAL A 362 0.25 2.67 -15.82
CA VAL A 362 0.40 1.22 -16.02
C VAL A 362 1.74 0.91 -16.69
N LEU A 363 2.10 1.61 -17.78
CA LEU A 363 3.36 1.36 -18.51
C LEU A 363 4.60 1.54 -17.63
N SER A 364 4.68 2.65 -16.90
CA SER A 364 5.77 2.92 -15.97
C SER A 364 5.84 1.87 -14.86
N SER A 365 4.69 1.48 -14.29
CA SER A 365 4.62 0.43 -13.26
C SER A 365 5.08 -0.93 -13.79
N VAL A 366 4.72 -1.29 -15.03
CA VAL A 366 5.17 -2.53 -15.68
C VAL A 366 6.68 -2.54 -15.88
N ARG A 367 7.27 -1.41 -16.30
CA ARG A 367 8.74 -1.28 -16.44
C ARG A 367 9.45 -1.49 -15.11
N TYR A 368 8.97 -0.86 -14.03
CA TYR A 368 9.53 -1.04 -12.70
C TYR A 368 9.37 -2.48 -12.19
N PHE A 369 8.20 -3.06 -12.41
CA PHE A 369 7.90 -4.42 -12.02
C PHE A 369 8.78 -5.46 -12.72
N ARG A 370 9.10 -5.26 -14.00
CA ARG A 370 10.00 -6.14 -14.76
C ARG A 370 11.41 -6.16 -14.17
N VAL A 371 11.95 -4.97 -13.86
CA VAL A 371 13.27 -4.84 -13.22
C VAL A 371 13.28 -5.56 -11.87
N GLU A 372 12.22 -5.40 -11.08
CA GLU A 372 12.10 -6.02 -9.78
C GLU A 372 11.99 -7.55 -9.87
N THR A 373 11.14 -8.04 -10.78
CA THR A 373 10.95 -9.47 -11.06
C THR A 373 12.26 -10.13 -11.48
N GLU A 374 13.01 -9.50 -12.40
CA GLU A 374 14.33 -9.97 -12.79
C GLU A 374 15.33 -10.02 -11.62
N SER A 375 15.27 -9.02 -10.72
CA SER A 375 16.14 -8.98 -9.54
C SER A 375 15.84 -10.14 -8.58
N VAL A 376 14.57 -10.48 -8.36
CA VAL A 376 14.18 -11.61 -7.51
C VAL A 376 14.62 -12.93 -8.14
N PHE A 377 14.38 -13.15 -9.43
CA PHE A 377 14.81 -14.38 -10.11
C PHE A 377 16.34 -14.54 -10.20
N LYS A 378 17.11 -13.45 -10.16
CA LYS A 378 18.60 -13.48 -10.14
C LYS A 378 19.16 -13.67 -8.74
N SER A 379 18.38 -13.41 -7.70
CA SER A 379 18.83 -13.60 -6.31
C SER A 379 18.87 -15.10 -6.01
N ALA A 380 19.91 -15.58 -5.33
CA ALA A 380 20.00 -16.98 -4.93
C ALA A 380 18.82 -17.30 -3.99
N LEU A 381 17.80 -17.95 -4.55
CA LEU A 381 16.66 -18.45 -3.79
C LEU A 381 17.20 -19.47 -2.79
N ARG A 382 16.88 -19.30 -1.50
CA ARG A 382 17.18 -20.36 -0.52
C ARG A 382 16.47 -21.62 -1.02
N PRO A 383 17.15 -22.78 -1.10
CA PRO A 383 16.46 -24.02 -1.36
C PRO A 383 15.44 -24.23 -0.24
N THR A 384 14.21 -24.55 -0.64
CA THR A 384 13.10 -25.02 0.20
C THR A 384 13.47 -26.29 0.92
#